data_AF-A0A1V9V9V4-F1
#
_entry.id   AF-A0A1V9V9V4-F1
#
_cell.length_a   1.000
_cell.length_b   1.000
_cell.length_c   1.000
_cell.angle_alpha   90.00
_cell.angle_beta   90.00
_cell.angle_gamma   90.00
#
_symmetry.space_group_name_H-M   'P 1'
#
loop_
_entity.id
_entity.type
_entity.pdbx_description
1 polymer ?
#
loop_
_entity_poly.entity_id
_entity_poly.type
_entity_poly.pdbx_seq_one_letter_code
_entity_poly.pdbx_strand_id
1 'polypeptide(L)'
;PDEKKARFVKEYGLKEYDASVITSSLEMANYFDEMMSEGISAKNATTWLTVELQGRLKEGVTIEESPIDAKTLATIVKRIEDNTISGKAAKEVLDDLIANSSKDVDATILKLGLKQVSDDGALFAIIDEILAANADKVAEYKAGK
;
A
#
# COMPACT_ATOMS: atom_id res chain seq x y z
N PRO A 1 -4.21 15.46 -21.92
CA PRO A 1 -4.03 15.66 -20.45
C PRO A 1 -5.32 16.07 -19.75
N ASP A 2 -5.98 17.13 -20.20
CA ASP A 2 -7.20 17.67 -19.58
C ASP A 2 -8.37 16.68 -19.54
N GLU A 3 -8.60 15.93 -20.62
CA GLU A 3 -9.64 14.89 -20.66
C GLU A 3 -9.38 13.77 -19.64
N LYS A 4 -8.13 13.28 -19.53
CA LYS A 4 -7.76 12.27 -18.53
C LYS A 4 -7.90 12.82 -17.11
N LYS A 5 -7.51 14.07 -16.87
CA LYS A 5 -7.64 14.73 -15.56
C LYS A 5 -9.11 14.80 -15.16
N ALA A 6 -9.97 15.28 -16.05
CA ALA A 6 -11.42 15.34 -15.81
C ALA A 6 -12.01 13.96 -15.54
N ARG A 7 -11.60 12.94 -16.31
CA ARG A 7 -12.01 11.55 -16.09
C ARG A 7 -11.57 11.04 -14.71
N PHE A 8 -10.32 11.27 -14.31
CA PHE A 8 -9.82 10.81 -13.01
C PHE A 8 -10.53 11.47 -11.82
N VAL A 9 -10.88 12.74 -11.93
CA VAL A 9 -11.70 13.40 -10.91
C VAL A 9 -13.12 12.81 -10.88
N LYS A 10 -13.75 12.64 -12.05
CA LYS A 10 -15.15 12.20 -12.16
C LYS A 10 -15.36 10.72 -11.81
N GLU A 11 -14.54 9.83 -12.36
CA GLU A 11 -14.71 8.38 -12.28
C GLU A 11 -14.03 7.78 -11.05
N TYR A 12 -12.88 8.34 -10.65
CA TYR A 12 -12.09 7.81 -9.54
C TYR A 12 -12.13 8.68 -8.28
N GLY A 13 -12.84 9.82 -8.32
CA GLY A 13 -13.00 10.71 -7.17
C GLY A 13 -11.71 11.38 -6.72
N LEU A 14 -10.70 11.47 -7.60
CA LEU A 14 -9.43 12.12 -7.25
C LEU A 14 -9.64 13.62 -7.02
N LYS A 15 -8.84 14.19 -6.11
CA LYS A 15 -8.72 15.64 -5.99
C LYS A 15 -8.08 16.18 -7.27
N GLU A 16 -8.46 17.40 -7.66
CA GLU A 16 -7.91 18.03 -8.87
C GLU A 16 -6.38 18.15 -8.84
N TYR A 17 -5.80 18.39 -7.67
CA TYR A 17 -4.35 18.45 -7.50
C TYR A 17 -3.69 17.09 -7.85
N ASP A 18 -4.16 16.01 -7.24
CA ASP A 18 -3.64 14.66 -7.48
C ASP A 18 -3.81 14.24 -8.93
N ALA A 19 -4.98 14.52 -9.51
CA ALA A 19 -5.24 14.28 -10.92
C ALA A 19 -4.28 15.07 -11.82
N SER A 20 -3.98 16.33 -11.48
CA SER A 20 -3.03 17.16 -12.22
C SER A 20 -1.61 16.59 -12.17
N VAL A 21 -1.17 16.10 -11.01
CA VAL A 21 0.15 15.47 -10.83
C VAL A 21 0.25 14.21 -11.70
N ILE A 22 -0.74 13.33 -11.64
CA ILE A 22 -0.76 12.08 -12.42
C ILE A 22 -0.81 12.37 -13.92
N THR A 23 -1.55 13.40 -14.35
CA THR A 23 -1.65 13.77 -15.77
C THR A 23 -0.58 14.75 -16.25
N SER A 24 0.45 15.00 -15.43
CA SER A 24 1.56 15.88 -15.80
C SER A 24 2.37 15.34 -16.98
N SER A 25 2.36 14.02 -17.18
CA SER A 25 2.91 13.34 -18.34
C SER A 25 1.94 12.26 -18.85
N LEU A 26 2.08 11.85 -20.11
CA LEU A 26 1.22 10.81 -20.69
C LEU A 26 1.52 9.45 -20.06
N GLU A 27 2.80 9.22 -19.76
CA GLU A 27 3.37 8.01 -19.21
C GLU A 27 2.82 7.77 -17.80
N MET A 28 2.85 8.79 -16.93
CA MET A 28 2.25 8.72 -15.58
C MET A 28 0.75 8.45 -15.65
N ALA A 29 0.04 9.09 -16.59
CA ALA A 29 -1.39 8.89 -16.74
C ALA A 29 -1.75 7.47 -17.25
N ASN A 30 -0.93 6.91 -18.15
CA ASN A 30 -1.08 5.55 -18.63
C ASN A 30 -0.74 4.52 -17.55
N TYR A 31 0.33 4.76 -16.79
CA TYR A 31 0.71 3.92 -15.65
C TYR A 31 -0.42 3.86 -14.61
N PHE A 32 -1.02 5.01 -14.27
CA PHE A 32 -2.15 5.05 -13.37
C PHE A 32 -3.39 4.33 -13.93
N ASP A 33 -3.71 4.50 -15.22
CA ASP A 33 -4.81 3.76 -15.85
C ASP A 33 -4.62 2.24 -15.76
N GLU A 34 -3.39 1.76 -16.00
CA GLU A 34 -3.05 0.35 -15.91
C GLU A 34 -3.17 -0.16 -14.46
N MET A 35 -2.71 0.62 -13.48
CA MET A 35 -2.93 0.32 -12.07
C MET A 35 -4.42 0.20 -11.73
N MET A 36 -5.26 1.11 -12.25
CA MET A 36 -6.70 1.08 -11.99
C MET A 36 -7.39 -0.15 -12.57
N SER A 37 -6.86 -0.72 -13.66
CA SER A 37 -7.39 -1.95 -14.26
C SER A 37 -7.25 -3.19 -13.37
N GLU A 38 -6.37 -3.14 -12.35
CA GLU A 38 -6.16 -4.23 -11.39
C GLU A 38 -7.16 -4.23 -10.22
N GLY A 39 -8.07 -3.25 -10.19
CA GLY A 39 -9.19 -3.17 -9.26
C GLY A 39 -8.84 -2.66 -7.86
N ILE A 40 -7.79 -1.85 -7.75
CA ILE A 40 -7.36 -1.22 -6.48
C ILE A 40 -8.03 0.14 -6.26
N SER A 41 -7.97 0.68 -5.05
CA SER A 41 -8.51 2.02 -4.79
C SER A 41 -7.65 3.12 -5.43
N ALA A 42 -8.32 4.10 -6.05
CA ALA A 42 -7.65 5.24 -6.67
C ALA A 42 -6.81 6.05 -5.68
N LYS A 43 -7.27 6.19 -4.43
CA LYS A 43 -6.52 6.87 -3.35
C LYS A 43 -5.17 6.20 -3.09
N ASN A 44 -5.17 4.88 -2.94
CA ASN A 44 -3.93 4.14 -2.70
C ASN A 44 -3.06 4.13 -3.95
N ALA A 45 -3.64 3.92 -5.14
CA ALA A 45 -2.92 4.00 -6.40
C ALA A 45 -2.20 5.35 -6.56
N THR A 46 -2.87 6.47 -6.29
CA THR A 46 -2.25 7.81 -6.30
C THR A 46 -1.08 7.89 -5.34
N THR A 47 -1.28 7.51 -4.08
CA THR A 47 -0.22 7.61 -3.06
C THR A 47 1.00 6.76 -3.43
N TRP A 48 0.77 5.52 -3.87
CA TRP A 48 1.85 4.60 -4.20
C TRP A 48 2.59 5.00 -5.48
N LEU A 49 1.89 5.54 -6.47
CA LEU A 49 2.51 6.04 -7.68
C LEU A 49 3.28 7.34 -7.44
N THR A 50 2.66 8.35 -6.83
CA THR A 50 3.22 9.71 -6.76
C THR A 50 4.15 9.93 -5.58
N VAL A 51 4.12 9.07 -4.56
CA VAL A 51 4.96 9.19 -3.36
C VAL A 51 5.91 8.01 -3.26
N GLU A 52 5.40 6.79 -3.16
CA GLU A 52 6.24 5.63 -2.83
C GLU A 52 7.16 5.20 -3.97
N LEU A 53 6.64 5.04 -5.19
CA LEU A 53 7.45 4.68 -6.34
C LEU A 53 8.30 5.86 -6.81
N GLN A 54 7.69 7.03 -7.04
CA GLN A 54 8.40 8.25 -7.45
C GLN A 54 9.55 8.60 -6.49
N GLY A 55 9.34 8.49 -5.17
CA GLY A 55 10.38 8.75 -4.17
C GLY A 55 11.56 7.77 -4.18
N ARG A 56 11.45 6.65 -4.93
CA ARG A 56 12.49 5.63 -5.07
C ARG A 56 13.16 5.65 -6.45
N LEU A 57 12.67 6.43 -7.40
CA LEU A 57 13.34 6.62 -8.68
C LEU A 57 14.57 7.50 -8.48
N LYS A 58 15.66 7.17 -9.19
CA LYS A 58 16.86 8.00 -9.20
C LYS A 58 16.58 9.28 -10.00
N GLU A 59 17.34 10.34 -9.71
CA GLU A 59 17.23 11.59 -10.46
C GLU A 59 17.42 11.34 -11.96
N GLY A 60 16.49 11.85 -12.77
CA GLY A 60 16.48 11.67 -14.23
C GLY A 60 15.87 10.36 -14.74
N VAL A 61 15.52 9.40 -13.86
CA VAL A 61 14.80 8.18 -14.25
C VAL A 61 13.31 8.50 -14.39
N THR A 62 12.76 8.22 -15.56
CA THR A 62 11.33 8.39 -15.84
C THR A 62 10.50 7.21 -15.32
N ILE A 63 9.18 7.36 -15.26
CA ILE A 63 8.29 6.27 -14.86
C ILE A 63 8.34 5.09 -15.84
N GLU A 64 8.65 5.31 -17.12
CA GLU A 64 8.81 4.25 -18.13
C GLU A 64 10.09 3.44 -17.93
N GLU A 65 11.13 4.06 -17.35
CA GLU A 65 12.40 3.42 -17.00
C GLU A 65 12.37 2.81 -15.59
N SER A 66 11.22 2.89 -14.91
CA SER A 66 11.03 2.28 -13.61
C SER A 66 11.24 0.76 -13.68
N PRO A 67 12.00 0.17 -12.73
CA PRO A 67 12.11 -1.30 -12.63
C PRO A 67 10.78 -1.95 -12.21
N ILE A 68 9.84 -1.15 -11.68
CA ILE A 68 8.51 -1.57 -11.24
C ILE A 68 7.47 -1.08 -12.24
N ASP A 69 6.77 -2.02 -12.88
CA ASP A 69 5.64 -1.72 -13.76
C ASP A 69 4.33 -1.54 -12.98
N ALA A 70 3.31 -0.98 -13.65
CA ALA A 70 2.04 -0.63 -13.03
C ALA A 70 1.34 -1.82 -12.38
N LYS A 71 1.40 -2.98 -13.04
CA LYS A 71 0.83 -4.22 -12.51
C LYS A 71 1.51 -4.67 -11.23
N THR A 72 2.83 -4.59 -11.18
CA THR A 72 3.61 -4.92 -9.97
C THR A 72 3.25 -3.98 -8.83
N LEU A 73 3.24 -2.67 -9.08
CA LEU A 73 2.88 -1.68 -8.06
C LEU A 73 1.44 -1.86 -7.58
N ALA A 74 0.51 -2.12 -8.50
CA ALA A 74 -0.88 -2.39 -8.15
C ALA A 74 -1.05 -3.68 -7.34
N THR A 75 -0.25 -4.71 -7.62
CA THR A 75 -0.25 -5.95 -6.83
C THR A 75 0.21 -5.69 -5.40
N ILE A 76 1.23 -4.85 -5.19
CA ILE A 76 1.64 -4.43 -3.84
C ILE A 76 0.47 -3.73 -3.13
N VAL A 77 -0.19 -2.77 -3.81
CA VAL A 77 -1.35 -2.06 -3.24
C VAL A 77 -2.49 -3.02 -2.89
N LYS A 78 -2.77 -3.99 -3.75
CA LYS A 78 -3.80 -5.01 -3.52
C LYS A 78 -3.53 -5.83 -2.27
N ARG A 79 -2.26 -6.16 -2.00
CA ARG A 79 -1.82 -6.86 -0.78
C ARG A 79 -1.94 -6.04 0.49
N ILE A 80 -1.99 -4.72 0.38
CA ILE A 80 -2.33 -3.83 1.49
C ILE A 80 -3.84 -3.82 1.70
N GLU A 81 -4.60 -3.66 0.61
CA GLU A 81 -6.06 -3.56 0.66
C GLU A 81 -6.74 -4.86 1.13
N ASP A 82 -6.17 -6.02 0.82
CA ASP A 82 -6.62 -7.33 1.30
C ASP A 82 -6.07 -7.72 2.69
N ASN A 83 -5.30 -6.83 3.33
CA ASN A 83 -4.62 -7.05 4.61
C ASN A 83 -3.61 -8.22 4.63
N THR A 84 -3.09 -8.65 3.49
CA THR A 84 -1.98 -9.61 3.46
C THR A 84 -0.72 -9.02 4.08
N ILE A 85 -0.45 -7.73 3.84
CA ILE A 85 0.69 -7.00 4.40
C ILE A 85 0.28 -5.62 4.91
N SER A 86 1.01 -5.09 5.91
CA SER A 86 0.84 -3.70 6.33
C SER A 86 1.42 -2.72 5.30
N GLY A 87 1.01 -1.46 5.36
CA GLY A 87 1.63 -0.41 4.54
C GLY A 87 3.15 -0.25 4.78
N LYS A 88 3.64 -0.53 6.00
CA LYS A 88 5.08 -0.55 6.30
C LYS A 88 5.77 -1.72 5.58
N ALA A 89 5.21 -2.93 5.71
CA ALA A 89 5.73 -4.12 5.04
C ALA A 89 5.73 -3.97 3.51
N ALA A 90 4.71 -3.35 2.94
CA ALA A 90 4.65 -3.08 1.51
C ALA A 90 5.79 -2.18 1.00
N LYS A 91 6.28 -1.24 1.82
CA LYS A 91 7.45 -0.41 1.48
C LYS A 91 8.70 -1.28 1.40
N GLU A 92 8.89 -2.19 2.36
CA GLU A 92 10.00 -3.14 2.37
C GLU A 92 9.94 -4.08 1.15
N VAL A 93 8.75 -4.51 0.76
CA VAL A 93 8.54 -5.29 -0.48
C VAL A 93 8.95 -4.48 -1.71
N LEU A 94 8.50 -3.23 -1.83
CA LEU A 94 8.85 -2.36 -2.96
C LEU A 94 10.37 -2.14 -3.03
N ASP A 95 11.02 -1.92 -1.89
CA ASP A 95 12.48 -1.77 -1.79
C ASP A 95 13.22 -3.03 -2.24
N ASP A 96 12.80 -4.23 -1.81
CA ASP A 96 13.42 -5.50 -2.22
C ASP A 96 13.20 -5.79 -3.71
N LEU A 97 12.01 -5.52 -4.26
CA LEU A 97 11.72 -5.71 -5.68
C LEU A 97 12.62 -4.83 -6.56
N ILE A 98 12.78 -3.55 -6.20
CA ILE A 98 13.68 -2.63 -6.89
C ILE A 98 15.14 -3.10 -6.78
N ALA A 99 15.59 -3.42 -5.58
CA ALA A 99 16.98 -3.82 -5.34
C ALA A 99 17.38 -5.10 -6.09
N ASN A 100 16.44 -6.05 -6.23
CA ASN A 100 16.69 -7.33 -6.87
C ASN A 100 16.18 -7.40 -8.32
N SER A 101 15.62 -6.30 -8.86
CA SER A 101 14.97 -6.27 -10.18
C SER A 101 13.94 -7.39 -10.37
N SER A 102 13.23 -7.74 -9.28
CA SER A 102 12.16 -8.73 -9.27
C SER A 102 10.81 -8.04 -9.47
N LYS A 103 9.83 -8.80 -9.99
CA LYS A 103 8.43 -8.38 -10.11
C LYS A 103 7.47 -9.30 -9.38
N ASP A 104 7.98 -10.32 -8.68
CA ASP A 104 7.17 -11.30 -7.96
C ASP A 104 6.90 -10.81 -6.53
N VAL A 105 5.83 -10.03 -6.40
CA VAL A 105 5.39 -9.43 -5.12
C VAL A 105 5.14 -10.51 -4.07
N ASP A 106 4.43 -11.58 -4.41
CA ASP A 106 4.03 -12.61 -3.44
C ASP A 106 5.22 -13.46 -2.99
N ALA A 107 6.13 -13.79 -3.91
CA ALA A 107 7.38 -14.46 -3.54
C ALA A 107 8.25 -13.57 -2.64
N THR A 108 8.33 -12.26 -2.92
CA THR A 108 9.07 -11.31 -2.05
C THR A 108 8.44 -11.20 -0.66
N ILE A 109 7.11 -11.12 -0.57
CA ILE A 109 6.40 -11.13 0.73
C ILE A 109 6.74 -12.39 1.53
N LEU A 110 6.73 -13.56 0.86
CA LEU A 110 7.05 -14.84 1.50
C LEU A 110 8.52 -14.91 1.93
N LYS A 111 9.45 -14.53 1.04
CA LYS A 111 10.90 -14.48 1.29
C LYS A 111 11.23 -13.63 2.50
N LEU A 112 10.56 -12.48 2.65
CA LEU A 112 10.79 -11.54 3.75
C LEU A 112 9.97 -11.87 5.01
N GLY A 113 9.07 -12.84 4.96
CA GLY A 113 8.23 -13.22 6.11
C GLY A 113 7.25 -12.12 6.54
N LEU A 114 6.79 -11.30 5.59
CA LEU A 114 6.07 -10.06 5.88
C LEU A 114 4.54 -10.19 5.94
N LYS A 115 4.00 -11.40 5.76
CA LYS A 115 2.56 -11.63 5.88
C LYS A 115 2.09 -11.19 7.26
N GLN A 116 0.99 -10.43 7.32
CA GLN A 116 0.33 -10.14 8.57
C GLN A 116 -0.13 -11.47 9.18
N VAL A 117 0.35 -11.76 10.38
CA VAL A 117 -0.27 -12.77 11.22
C VAL A 117 -1.51 -12.11 11.81
N SER A 118 -2.65 -12.27 11.15
CA SER A 118 -3.95 -11.88 11.70
C SER A 118 -4.36 -12.89 12.76
N ASP A 119 -3.63 -12.89 13.87
CA ASP A 119 -3.98 -13.66 15.05
C ASP A 119 -4.73 -12.75 16.02
N ASP A 120 -5.94 -12.35 15.62
CA ASP A 120 -6.90 -11.83 16.59
C ASP A 120 -7.04 -12.86 17.73
N GLY A 121 -6.97 -14.17 17.42
CA GLY A 121 -6.95 -15.27 18.38
C GLY A 121 -5.78 -15.22 19.37
N ALA A 122 -4.53 -15.10 18.90
CA ALA A 122 -3.38 -15.00 19.82
C ALA A 122 -3.34 -13.67 20.58
N LEU A 123 -3.80 -12.56 19.99
CA LEU A 123 -3.91 -11.29 20.69
C LEU A 123 -4.98 -11.34 21.79
N PHE A 124 -6.15 -11.92 21.51
CA PHE A 124 -7.17 -12.17 22.54
C PHE A 124 -6.69 -13.13 23.62
N ALA A 125 -5.96 -14.19 23.28
CA ALA A 125 -5.40 -15.11 24.26
C ALA A 125 -4.39 -14.43 25.21
N ILE A 126 -3.52 -13.56 24.67
CA ILE A 126 -2.58 -12.76 25.49
C ILE A 126 -3.33 -11.75 26.36
N ILE A 127 -4.38 -11.11 25.84
CA ILE A 127 -5.23 -10.18 26.62
C ILE A 127 -5.96 -10.93 27.74
N ASP A 128 -6.55 -12.10 27.46
CA ASP A 128 -7.23 -12.93 28.45
C ASP A 128 -6.26 -13.43 29.52
N GLU A 129 -5.03 -13.80 29.15
CA GLU A 129 -3.98 -14.18 30.10
C GLU A 129 -3.56 -13.01 30.99
N ILE A 130 -3.38 -11.81 30.41
CA ILE A 130 -3.05 -10.59 31.18
C ILE A 130 -4.19 -10.20 32.12
N LEU A 131 -5.45 -10.28 31.66
CA LEU A 131 -6.64 -9.99 32.48
C LEU A 131 -6.82 -11.02 33.60
N ALA A 132 -6.56 -12.30 33.33
CA ALA A 132 -6.59 -13.36 34.34
C ALA A 132 -5.46 -13.20 35.37
N ALA A 133 -4.26 -12.81 34.93
CA ALA A 133 -3.11 -12.58 35.79
C ALA A 133 -3.19 -11.26 36.59
N ASN A 134 -4.07 -10.33 36.22
CA ASN A 134 -4.26 -9.04 36.90
C ASN A 134 -5.75 -8.83 37.29
N ALA A 135 -6.43 -9.90 37.71
CA ALA A 135 -7.86 -9.85 38.05
C ALA A 135 -8.19 -8.85 39.18
N ASP A 136 -7.24 -8.60 40.07
CA ASP A 136 -7.27 -7.57 41.12
C ASP A 136 -7.35 -6.15 40.54
N LYS A 137 -6.51 -5.83 39.55
CA LYS A 137 -6.52 -4.51 38.87
C LYS A 137 -7.77 -4.29 38.03
N VAL A 138 -8.34 -5.35 37.45
CA VAL A 138 -9.62 -5.28 36.73
C VAL A 138 -10.77 -4.96 37.70
N ALA A 139 -10.74 -5.51 38.91
CA ALA A 139 -11.73 -5.22 39.94
C ALA A 139 -11.59 -3.77 40.45
N GLU A 140 -10.36 -3.26 40.63
CA GLU A 140 -10.11 -1.87 41.00
C GLU A 140 -10.58 -0.87 39.92
N TYR A 141 -10.31 -1.16 38.64
CA TYR A 141 -10.77 -0.33 37.51
C TYR A 141 -12.31 -0.27 37.42
N LYS A 142 -13.01 -1.40 37.63
CA LYS A 142 -14.49 -1.45 37.64
C LYS A 142 -15.10 -0.73 38.84
N ALA A 143 -14.36 -0.56 39.93
CA ALA A 143 -14.80 0.19 41.11
C ALA A 143 -14.59 1.71 40.99
N GLY A 144 -14.05 2.20 39.86
CA GLY A 144 -13.94 3.64 39.56
C GLY A 144 -12.75 4.35 40.22
N LYS A 145 -11.63 3.64 40.42
CA LYS A 145 -10.34 4.25 40.77
C LYS A 145 -9.36 4.20 39.59
#